data_AF-B6IW20-F1
#
_entry.id   AF-B6IW20-F1
#
_cell.length_a   1.000
_cell.length_b   1.000
_cell.length_c   1.000
_cell.angle_alpha   90.00
_cell.angle_beta   90.00
_cell.angle_gamma   90.00
#
_symmetry.space_group_name_H-M   'P 1'
#
loop_
_entity.id
_entity.type
_entity.pdbx_description
1 polymer ?
#
loop_
_entity_poly.entity_id
_entity_poly.type
_entity_poly.pdbx_seq_one_letter_code
_entity_poly.pdbx_strand_id
1 'polypeptide(L)'
;MKKDRADAAPAAPAADLPDPLRDQIRALAALRDEEIDLTEMPEVHDWSRARRGPPSLYRPVKEVVTIRLDADVLHWFRDHAAGGRGYQTRINAALRAYMDQHRTD
;
A
#
# COMPACT_ATOMS: atom_id res chain seq x y z
N MET A 1 12.35 -0.74 36.02
CA MET A 1 12.71 -1.11 34.63
C MET A 1 12.16 -0.04 33.68
N LYS A 2 12.98 0.93 33.30
CA LYS A 2 12.66 1.86 32.21
C LYS A 2 13.06 1.17 30.92
N LYS A 3 12.09 0.89 30.05
CA LYS A 3 12.32 0.34 28.71
C LYS A 3 12.41 1.55 27.79
N ASP A 4 13.62 2.07 27.63
CA ASP A 4 13.91 3.09 26.63
C ASP A 4 13.74 2.41 25.27
N ARG A 5 12.58 2.66 24.65
CA ARG A 5 12.29 2.30 23.27
C ARG A 5 13.02 3.32 22.40
N ALA A 6 14.31 3.07 22.16
CA ALA A 6 14.98 3.68 21.02
C ALA A 6 14.35 3.03 19.78
N ASP A 7 13.42 3.73 19.14
CA ASP A 7 13.04 3.48 17.75
C ASP A 7 14.26 3.82 16.87
N ALA A 8 15.28 2.96 16.92
CA ALA A 8 16.32 2.93 15.92
C ALA A 8 15.65 2.40 14.65
N ALA A 9 15.44 3.29 13.67
CA ALA A 9 15.08 2.89 12.32
C ALA A 9 16.00 1.73 11.89
N PRO A 10 15.48 0.69 11.22
CA PRO A 10 16.32 -0.41 10.77
C PRO A 10 17.41 0.16 9.86
N ALA A 11 18.67 -0.02 10.25
CA ALA A 11 19.83 0.33 9.44
C ALA A 11 19.77 -0.46 8.13
N ALA A 12 19.21 0.16 7.09
CA ALA A 12 19.23 -0.32 5.71
C ALA A 12 20.58 0.06 5.04
N PRO A 13 20.95 -0.55 3.89
CA PRO A 13 22.26 -1.14 3.59
C PRO A 13 23.36 -0.13 3.21
N ALA A 14 23.75 0.76 4.11
CA ALA A 14 24.92 1.62 3.88
C ALA A 14 26.26 0.87 4.03
N ALA A 15 26.25 -0.39 4.49
CA ALA A 15 27.47 -1.15 4.77
C ALA A 15 28.30 -1.43 3.50
N ASP A 16 27.64 -1.70 2.37
CA ASP A 16 28.28 -2.20 1.13
C ASP A 16 28.32 -1.16 -0.02
N LEU A 17 28.41 0.13 0.33
CA LEU A 17 28.63 1.18 -0.66
C LEU A 17 30.13 1.42 -0.86
N PRO A 18 30.59 1.63 -2.11
CA PRO A 18 31.96 2.06 -2.37
C PRO A 18 32.30 3.32 -1.59
N ASP A 19 33.52 3.42 -1.09
CA ASP A 19 34.01 4.58 -0.32
C ASP A 19 33.69 5.96 -0.95
N PRO A 20 33.85 6.20 -2.27
CA PRO A 20 33.49 7.51 -2.85
C PRO A 20 32.01 7.86 -2.69
N LEU A 21 31.11 6.88 -2.71
CA LEU A 21 29.68 7.11 -2.51
C LEU A 21 29.36 7.37 -1.04
N ARG A 22 30.06 6.71 -0.13
CA ARG A 22 29.93 6.94 1.31
C ARG A 22 30.36 8.36 1.68
N ASP A 23 31.45 8.84 1.10
CA ASP A 23 31.93 10.22 1.29
C ASP A 23 30.97 11.24 0.67
N GLN A 24 30.39 10.95 -0.49
CA GLN A 24 29.35 11.79 -1.10
C GLN A 24 28.10 11.89 -0.23
N ILE A 25 27.62 10.78 0.34
CA ILE A 25 26.48 10.80 1.27
C ILE A 25 26.81 11.64 2.52
N ARG A 26 28.03 11.49 3.06
CA ARG A 26 28.46 12.30 4.22
C ARG A 26 28.50 13.79 3.89
N ALA A 27 28.96 14.15 2.69
CA ALA A 27 28.97 15.52 2.22
C ALA A 27 27.55 16.08 2.05
N LEU A 28 26.64 15.33 1.44
CA LEU A 28 25.23 15.72 1.28
C LEU A 28 24.52 15.88 2.63
N ALA A 29 24.80 15.02 3.60
CA ALA A 29 24.22 15.11 4.95
C ALA A 29 24.72 16.33 5.75
N ALA A 30 25.88 16.88 5.38
CA ALA A 30 26.45 18.08 6.01
C ALA A 30 26.11 19.38 5.27
N LEU A 31 25.50 19.29 4.08
CA LEU A 31 25.06 20.43 3.29
C LEU A 31 23.91 21.14 4.01
N ARG A 32 23.94 22.47 4.07
CA ARG A 32 22.85 23.26 4.67
C ARG A 32 21.71 23.40 3.68
N ASP A 33 20.49 23.55 4.18
CA ASP A 33 19.29 23.66 3.35
C ASP A 33 19.36 24.84 2.38
N GLU A 34 19.96 25.98 2.78
CA GLU A 34 20.10 27.16 1.92
C GLU A 34 21.08 26.95 0.75
N GLU A 35 21.92 25.92 0.81
CA GLU A 35 22.90 25.57 -0.21
C GLU A 35 22.36 24.54 -1.19
N ILE A 36 21.13 24.04 -0.99
CA ILE A 36 20.47 23.11 -1.90
C ILE A 36 20.03 23.86 -3.16
N ASP A 37 20.52 23.40 -4.31
CA ASP A 37 20.07 23.91 -5.61
C ASP A 37 18.67 23.37 -5.95
N LEU A 38 17.70 24.28 -6.01
CA LEU A 38 16.29 23.99 -6.34
C LEU A 38 15.89 24.52 -7.72
N THR A 39 16.85 24.88 -8.57
CA THR A 39 16.58 25.49 -9.90
C THR A 39 15.70 24.61 -10.77
N GLU A 40 15.94 23.30 -10.79
CA GLU A 40 15.17 22.32 -11.58
C GLU A 40 13.84 21.94 -10.93
N MET A 41 13.77 21.98 -9.60
CA MET A 41 12.58 21.59 -8.84
C MET A 41 12.36 22.57 -7.69
N PRO A 42 11.68 23.70 -7.96
CA PRO A 42 11.40 24.71 -6.96
C PRO A 42 10.60 24.15 -5.79
N GLU A 43 10.83 24.69 -4.60
CA GLU A 43 10.10 24.28 -3.42
C GLU A 43 8.61 24.61 -3.55
N VAL A 44 7.75 23.64 -3.19
CA VAL A 44 6.30 23.81 -3.21
C VAL A 44 5.83 24.03 -1.78
N HIS A 45 5.45 25.27 -1.47
CA HIS A 45 4.84 25.62 -0.18
C HIS A 45 3.30 25.55 -0.20
N ASP A 46 2.67 25.70 -1.38
CA ASP A 46 1.22 25.60 -1.54
C ASP A 46 0.79 24.19 -1.96
N TRP A 47 0.21 23.46 -1.01
CA TRP A 47 -0.31 22.11 -1.21
C TRP A 47 -1.82 22.08 -1.46
N SER A 48 -2.49 23.23 -1.63
CA SER A 48 -3.95 23.32 -1.82
C SER A 48 -4.47 22.52 -3.02
N ARG A 49 -3.63 22.35 -4.04
CA ARG A 49 -3.93 21.59 -5.27
C ARG A 49 -3.40 20.16 -5.26
N ALA A 50 -2.72 19.76 -4.18
CA ALA A 50 -2.20 18.41 -4.06
C ALA A 50 -3.35 17.41 -4.01
N ARG A 51 -3.34 16.45 -4.92
CA ARG A 51 -4.27 15.32 -4.89
C ARG A 51 -3.56 14.15 -4.22
N ARG A 52 -4.10 13.67 -3.09
CA ARG A 52 -3.78 12.31 -2.63
C ARG A 52 -4.13 11.36 -3.79
N GLY A 53 -3.29 10.35 -4.01
CA GLY A 53 -3.38 9.43 -5.15
C GLY A 53 -4.80 8.88 -5.39
N PRO A 54 -5.06 8.30 -6.57
CA PRO A 54 -6.41 7.94 -6.97
C PRO A 54 -7.14 7.11 -5.90
N PRO A 55 -8.49 7.24 -5.76
CA PRO A 55 -9.30 6.44 -4.84
C PRO A 55 -9.12 4.93 -5.01
N SER A 56 -8.53 4.47 -6.12
CA SER A 56 -8.19 3.08 -6.40
C SER A 56 -7.16 2.45 -5.45
N LEU A 57 -6.49 3.24 -4.60
CA LEU A 57 -5.71 2.71 -3.49
C LEU A 57 -6.60 2.27 -2.31
N TYR A 58 -7.89 2.64 -2.29
CA TYR A 58 -8.84 2.10 -1.32
C TYR A 58 -9.18 0.65 -1.69
N ARG A 59 -8.58 -0.30 -0.96
CA ARG A 59 -9.08 -1.66 -0.91
C ARG A 59 -10.12 -1.73 0.21
N PRO A 60 -11.39 -2.07 -0.08
CA PRO A 60 -12.35 -2.37 0.98
C PRO A 60 -11.75 -3.40 1.92
N VAL A 61 -11.75 -3.10 3.22
CA VAL A 61 -11.28 -4.03 4.24
C VAL A 61 -12.17 -5.27 4.15
N LYS A 62 -11.55 -6.43 3.89
CA LYS A 62 -12.27 -7.71 3.87
C LYS A 62 -12.46 -8.15 5.31
N GLU A 63 -13.70 -8.26 5.74
CA GLU A 63 -14.03 -8.85 7.03
C GLU A 63 -14.14 -10.37 6.90
N VAL A 64 -13.55 -11.10 7.85
CA VAL A 64 -13.68 -12.56 7.90
C VAL A 64 -14.95 -12.88 8.67
N VAL A 65 -15.96 -13.38 7.97
CA VAL A 65 -17.23 -13.80 8.54
C VAL A 65 -17.50 -15.27 8.21
N THR A 66 -18.11 -16.00 9.15
CA THR A 66 -18.54 -17.38 8.94
C THR A 66 -19.98 -17.40 8.48
N ILE A 67 -20.20 -17.68 7.19
CA ILE A 67 -21.54 -17.85 6.61
C ILE A 67 -21.74 -19.28 6.12
N ARG A 68 -23.00 -19.73 6.07
CA ARG A 68 -23.36 -21.00 5.43
C ARG A 68 -23.72 -20.73 3.97
N LEU A 69 -23.20 -21.56 3.07
CA LEU A 69 -23.50 -21.55 1.65
C LEU A 69 -23.93 -22.96 1.25
N ASP A 70 -24.85 -23.06 0.30
CA ASP A 70 -25.27 -24.35 -0.23
C ASP A 70 -24.09 -25.06 -0.93
N ALA A 71 -24.11 -26.39 -0.85
CA ALA A 71 -22.99 -27.22 -1.30
C ALA A 71 -22.75 -27.11 -2.82
N ASP A 72 -23.83 -26.98 -3.58
CA ASP A 72 -23.85 -26.83 -5.04
C ASP A 72 -23.28 -25.47 -5.48
N VAL A 73 -23.70 -24.37 -4.84
CA VAL A 73 -23.17 -23.03 -5.08
C VAL A 73 -21.66 -23.01 -4.82
N LEU A 74 -21.24 -23.59 -3.70
CA LEU A 74 -19.83 -23.63 -3.33
C LEU A 74 -19.01 -24.53 -4.28
N HIS A 75 -19.59 -25.64 -4.76
CA HIS A 75 -18.96 -26.50 -5.77
C HIS A 75 -18.79 -25.75 -7.09
N TRP A 76 -19.85 -25.09 -7.57
CA TRP A 76 -19.83 -24.28 -8.79
C TRP A 76 -18.69 -23.25 -8.77
N PHE A 77 -18.58 -22.46 -7.69
CA PHE A 77 -17.52 -21.45 -7.60
C PHE A 77 -16.11 -22.03 -7.53
N ARG A 78 -15.94 -23.23 -6.95
CA ARG A 78 -14.65 -23.92 -6.90
C ARG A 78 -14.24 -24.44 -8.27
N ASP A 79 -15.16 -25.05 -9.00
CA ASP A 79 -14.89 -25.64 -10.32
C ASP A 79 -14.59 -24.57 -11.37
N HIS A 80 -15.29 -23.44 -11.28
CA HIS A 80 -15.09 -22.34 -12.22
C HIS A 80 -13.81 -21.53 -11.92
N ALA A 81 -13.26 -21.63 -10.71
CA ALA A 81 -12.02 -20.96 -10.33
C ALA A 81 -10.79 -21.76 -10.81
N ALA A 82 -9.84 -21.11 -11.47
CA ALA A 82 -8.65 -21.76 -12.03
C ALA A 82 -7.84 -22.49 -10.92
N GLY A 83 -7.95 -23.82 -10.87
CA GLY A 83 -7.33 -24.67 -9.86
C GLY A 83 -7.86 -24.43 -8.44
N GLY A 84 -9.13 -24.06 -8.28
CA GLY A 84 -9.76 -23.82 -6.97
C GLY A 84 -9.24 -22.57 -6.24
N ARG A 85 -8.33 -21.79 -6.84
CA ARG A 85 -7.82 -20.54 -6.25
C ARG A 85 -8.72 -19.37 -6.65
N GLY A 86 -9.17 -18.60 -5.65
CA GLY A 86 -9.94 -17.38 -5.88
C GLY A 86 -11.47 -17.55 -5.91
N TYR A 87 -12.01 -18.73 -5.56
CA TYR A 87 -13.46 -18.91 -5.44
C TYR A 87 -14.10 -17.90 -4.47
N GLN A 88 -13.43 -17.62 -3.33
CA GLN A 88 -13.88 -16.59 -2.38
C GLN A 88 -13.95 -15.19 -3.01
N THR A 89 -12.96 -14.85 -3.84
CA THR A 89 -12.96 -13.57 -4.58
C THR A 89 -14.13 -13.49 -5.55
N ARG A 90 -14.47 -14.59 -6.22
CA ARG A 90 -15.62 -14.67 -7.13
C ARG A 90 -16.96 -14.59 -6.41
N ILE A 91 -17.09 -15.28 -5.27
CA ILE A 91 -18.27 -15.16 -4.41
C ILE A 91 -18.47 -13.69 -4.01
N ASN A 92 -17.42 -13.04 -3.52
CA ASN A 92 -17.49 -11.64 -3.13
C ASN A 92 -17.82 -10.70 -4.32
N ALA A 93 -17.33 -11.01 -5.52
CA ALA A 93 -17.68 -10.25 -6.73
C ALA A 93 -19.16 -10.41 -7.10
N ALA A 94 -19.71 -11.62 -6.98
CA ALA A 94 -21.14 -11.87 -7.21
C ALA A 94 -22.02 -11.12 -6.20
N LEU A 95 -21.64 -11.14 -4.91
CA LEU A 95 -22.34 -10.37 -3.87
C LEU A 95 -22.32 -8.86 -4.15
N ARG A 96 -21.19 -8.32 -4.61
CA ARG A 96 -21.09 -6.90 -5.01
C ARG A 96 -21.99 -6.57 -6.19
N ALA A 97 -21.99 -7.41 -7.22
CA ALA A 97 -22.87 -7.22 -8.37
C ALA A 97 -24.35 -7.24 -7.96
N TYR A 98 -24.74 -8.15 -7.05
CA TYR A 98 -26.08 -8.17 -6.48
C TYR A 98 -26.41 -6.88 -5.73
N MET A 99 -25.51 -6.39 -4.87
CA MET A 99 -25.70 -5.11 -4.17
C MET A 99 -25.86 -3.94 -5.14
N ASP A 100 -25.02 -3.87 -6.18
CA ASP A 100 -25.06 -2.78 -7.15
C ASP A 100 -26.39 -2.75 -7.93
N GLN A 101 -26.94 -3.93 -8.25
CA GLN A 101 -28.25 -4.06 -8.91
C GLN A 101 -29.41 -3.63 -8.02
N HIS A 102 -29.29 -3.78 -6.69
CA HIS A 102 -30.36 -3.54 -5.72
C HIS A 102 -30.17 -2.26 -4.89
N ARG A 103 -29.18 -1.43 -5.23
CA ARG A 103 -28.91 -0.15 -4.53
C ARG A 103 -29.76 1.02 -5.06
N THR A 104 -30.58 0.80 -6.09
CA THR A 104 -31.37 1.86 -6.75
C THR A 104 -32.85 1.81 -6.36
N ASP A 105 -33.12 1.59 -5.08
CA ASP A 105 -34.40 1.86 -4.40
C ASP A 105 -34.14 2.87 -3.27
#